data_AF-A0A806J8J5-F1
#
_entry.id   AF-A0A806J8J5-F1
#
_cell.length_a   1.000
_cell.length_b   1.000
_cell.length_c   1.000
_cell.angle_alpha   90.00
_cell.angle_beta   90.00
_cell.angle_gamma   90.00
#
_symmetry.space_group_name_H-M   'P 1'
#
loop_
_entity.id
_entity.type
_entity.pdbx_description
1 polymer ?
#
loop_
_entity_poly.entity_id
_entity_poly.type
_entity_poly.pdbx_seq_one_letter_code
_entity_poly.pdbx_strand_id
1 'polypeptide(L)' 'MQTLNILSTKELEFSLFCIDYIARELNQEPSEIYQKLKDSRLLQDYIIQHYDILHTLGKDYLVKDIIELMKEKGVL' A
#
# COMPACT_ATOMS: atom_id res chain seq x y z
N MET A 1 19.07 11.43 -7.24
CA MET A 1 18.99 11.87 -5.83
C MET A 1 17.76 11.20 -5.24
N GLN A 2 17.89 10.37 -4.21
CA GLN A 2 16.73 9.84 -3.48
C GLN A 2 16.27 10.94 -2.53
N THR A 3 15.10 11.52 -2.80
CA THR A 3 14.47 12.48 -1.89
C THR A 3 14.03 11.73 -0.65
N LEU A 4 14.48 12.15 0.54
CA LEU A 4 14.03 11.58 1.80
C LEU A 4 12.58 12.05 2.03
N ASN A 5 11.61 11.21 1.65
CA ASN A 5 10.20 11.54 1.78
C ASN A 5 9.77 11.27 3.23
N ILE A 6 9.65 12.33 4.03
CA ILE A 6 9.20 12.21 5.41
C ILE A 6 7.68 12.04 5.38
N LEU A 7 7.20 10.86 5.78
CA LEU A 7 5.77 10.61 5.91
C LEU A 7 5.16 11.47 7.00
N SER A 8 4.05 12.12 6.68
CA SER A 8 3.16 12.65 7.70
C SER A 8 2.55 11.51 8.52
N THR A 9 2.07 11.83 9.73
CA THR A 9 1.36 10.86 10.57
C THR A 9 0.19 10.21 9.83
N LYS A 10 -0.54 10.98 9.02
CA LYS A 10 -1.69 10.48 8.26
C LYS A 10 -1.29 9.51 7.16
N GLU A 11 -0.22 9.80 6.42
CA GLU A 11 0.27 8.89 5.37
C GLU A 11 0.84 7.61 5.98
N LEU A 12 1.48 7.69 7.16
CA LEU A 12 1.94 6.52 7.90
C LEU A 12 0.76 5.65 8.35
N GLU A 13 -0.23 6.24 9.01
CA GLU A 13 -1.44 5.53 9.47
C GLU A 13 -2.19 4.89 8.29
N PHE A 14 -2.31 5.62 7.18
CA PHE A 14 -2.94 5.12 5.96
C PHE A 14 -2.15 3.97 5.32
N SER A 15 -0.83 4.05 5.28
CA SER A 15 0.02 2.98 4.75
C SER A 15 -0.10 1.71 5.60
N LEU A 16 -0.08 1.85 6.93
CA LEU A 16 -0.28 0.74 7.86
C LEU A 16 -1.67 0.12 7.70
N PHE A 17 -2.70 0.95 7.54
CA PHE A 17 -4.06 0.50 7.24
C PHE A 17 -4.11 -0.33 5.95
N CYS A 18 -3.52 0.15 4.86
CA CYS A 18 -3.50 -0.58 3.59
C CYS A 18 -2.81 -1.94 3.77
N ILE A 19 -1.65 -1.98 4.40
CA ILE A 19 -0.88 -3.21 4.64
C ILE A 19 -1.70 -4.22 5.45
N ASP A 20 -2.30 -3.80 6.56
CA ASP A 20 -3.09 -4.69 7.43
C ASP A 20 -4.32 -5.27 6.71
N TYR A 21 -5.08 -4.46 5.97
CA TYR A 21 -6.25 -4.97 5.26
C TYR A 21 -5.90 -5.84 4.05
N ILE A 22 -4.84 -5.52 3.31
CA ILE A 22 -4.35 -6.39 2.22
C ILE A 22 -3.90 -7.73 2.78
N ALA A 23 -3.17 -7.72 3.90
CA ALA A 23 -2.72 -8.93 4.59
C ALA A 23 -3.90 -9.83 5.00
N ARG A 24 -4.97 -9.24 5.55
CA ARG A 24 -6.20 -9.96 5.91
C ARG A 24 -6.91 -10.55 4.70
N GLU A 25 -7.07 -9.79 3.61
CA GLU A 25 -7.72 -10.26 2.38
C GLU A 25 -6.94 -11.40 1.69
N LEU A 26 -5.59 -11.38 1.79
CA LEU A 26 -4.73 -12.40 1.22
C LEU A 26 -4.37 -13.54 2.18
N ASN A 27 -4.81 -13.47 3.43
CA ASN A 27 -4.44 -14.39 4.51
C ASN A 27 -2.90 -14.55 4.63
N GLN A 28 -2.18 -13.43 4.58
CA GLN A 28 -0.72 -13.34 4.75
C GLN A 28 -0.35 -12.50 5.97
N GLU A 29 0.91 -12.57 6.39
CA GLU A 29 1.41 -11.71 7.46
C GLU A 29 1.61 -10.25 6.97
N PRO A 30 1.24 -9.23 7.77
CA PRO A 30 1.44 -7.82 7.40
C PRO A 30 2.90 -7.46 7.05
N SER A 31 3.87 -8.12 7.69
CA SER A 31 5.29 -7.93 7.42
C SER A 31 5.68 -8.40 6.00
N GLU A 32 5.09 -9.49 5.51
CA GLU A 32 5.31 -9.99 4.15
C GLU A 32 4.72 -9.04 3.11
N ILE A 33 3.50 -8.54 3.36
CA ILE A 33 2.85 -7.56 2.51
C ILE A 33 3.64 -6.26 2.45
N TYR A 34 4.15 -5.78 3.59
CA TYR A 34 5.04 -4.62 3.63
C TYR A 34 6.27 -4.81 2.74
N GLN A 35 6.98 -5.94 2.84
CA GLN A 35 8.16 -6.18 2.01
C GLN A 35 7.80 -6.26 0.53
N LYS A 36 6.74 -7.00 0.18
CA LYS A 36 6.23 -7.08 -1.20
C LYS A 36 5.92 -5.70 -1.79
N LEU A 37 5.21 -4.85 -1.05
CA LEU A 37 4.85 -3.50 -1.50
C LEU A 37 6.07 -2.56 -1.56
N LYS A 38 7.02 -2.70 -0.63
CA LYS A 38 8.26 -1.92 -0.61
C LYS A 38 9.16 -2.27 -1.78
N ASP A 39 9.43 -3.55 -2.01
CA ASP A 39 10.37 -4.02 -3.02
C ASP A 39 9.83 -3.79 -4.45
N SER A 40 8.51 -3.90 -4.63
CA SER A 40 7.83 -3.55 -5.89
C SER A 40 7.65 -2.04 -6.11
N ARG A 41 8.10 -1.22 -5.16
CA ARG A 41 7.91 0.23 -5.09
C ARG A 41 6.45 0.70 -5.03
N LEU A 42 5.48 -0.20 -4.94
CA LEU A 42 4.06 0.13 -4.79
C LEU A 42 3.77 0.94 -3.52
N LEU A 43 4.49 0.67 -2.43
CA LEU A 43 4.34 1.46 -1.21
C LEU A 43 4.68 2.93 -1.45
N GLN A 44 5.83 3.20 -2.08
CA GLN A 44 6.33 4.57 -2.26
C GLN A 44 5.68 5.28 -3.45
N ASP A 45 5.60 4.61 -4.59
CA ASP A 45 5.22 5.21 -5.88
C ASP A 45 3.71 5.13 -6.14
N TYR A 46 2.96 4.35 -5.34
CA TYR A 46 1.51 4.25 -5.45
C TYR A 46 0.79 4.70 -4.17
N ILE A 47 0.92 3.95 -3.07
CA ILE A 47 0.13 4.16 -1.85
C ILE A 47 0.43 5.53 -1.22
N ILE A 48 1.71 5.82 -0.95
CA ILE A 48 2.13 7.08 -0.33
C ILE A 48 1.95 8.24 -1.31
N GLN A 49 2.48 8.11 -2.53
CA GLN A 49 2.47 9.19 -3.52
C GLN A 49 1.05 9.67 -3.88
N HIS A 50 0.04 8.80 -3.82
CA HIS A 50 -1.33 9.13 -4.18
C HIS A 50 -2.27 9.17 -2.97
N TYR A 51 -1.73 9.36 -1.75
CA TYR A 51 -2.49 9.44 -0.51
C TYR A 51 -3.73 10.32 -0.65
N ASP A 52 -3.60 11.55 -1.15
CA ASP A 52 -4.69 12.54 -1.26
C ASP A 52 -5.91 12.03 -2.05
N ILE A 53 -5.71 11.13 -3.00
CA ILE A 53 -6.79 10.54 -3.80
C ILE A 53 -7.26 9.24 -3.13
N LEU A 54 -6.33 8.35 -2.80
CA LEU A 54 -6.64 7.00 -2.31
C LEU A 54 -7.38 7.02 -0.96
N HIS A 55 -7.07 7.96 -0.07
CA HIS A 55 -7.73 8.05 1.24
C HIS A 55 -9.19 8.51 1.18
N THR A 56 -9.67 8.95 0.01
CA THR A 56 -11.08 9.31 -0.21
C THR A 56 -11.93 8.13 -0.68
N LEU A 57 -11.29 7.02 -1.07
CA LEU A 57 -11.96 5.84 -1.59
C LEU A 57 -12.59 4.99 -0.47
N GLY A 58 -13.64 4.27 -0.82
CA GLY A 58 -14.19 3.23 0.06
C GLY A 58 -13.17 2.10 0.28
N LYS A 59 -13.06 1.63 1.53
CA LYS A 59 -12.08 0.60 1.94
C LYS A 59 -12.04 -0.60 0.99
N ASP A 60 -13.18 -1.22 0.72
CA ASP A 60 -13.22 -2.48 -0.02
C ASP A 60 -12.79 -2.30 -1.48
N TYR A 61 -13.04 -1.12 -2.06
CA TYR A 61 -12.57 -0.78 -3.39
C TYR A 61 -11.06 -0.55 -3.40
N LEU A 62 -10.56 0.28 -2.47
CA LEU A 62 -9.13 0.58 -2.32
C LEU A 62 -8.29 -0.69 -2.16
N VAL A 63 -8.70 -1.58 -1.26
CA VAL A 63 -7.92 -2.79 -0.96
C VAL A 63 -7.90 -3.73 -2.17
N LYS A 64 -9.03 -3.91 -2.86
CA LYS A 64 -9.10 -4.73 -4.08
C LYS A 64 -8.23 -4.16 -5.21
N ASP A 65 -8.29 -2.85 -5.42
CA ASP A 65 -7.49 -2.15 -6.44
C ASP A 65 -5.98 -2.36 -6.21
N ILE A 66 -5.50 -2.18 -4.97
CA ILE A 66 -4.09 -2.42 -4.65
C ILE A 66 -3.73 -3.89 -4.86
N ILE A 67 -4.58 -4.85 -4.47
CA ILE A 67 -4.34 -6.27 -4.69
C ILE A 67 -4.26 -6.60 -6.18
N GLU A 68 -5.14 -6.04 -7.01
CA GLU A 68 -5.11 -6.21 -8.46
C GLU A 68 -3.80 -5.67 -9.05
N LEU A 69 -3.37 -4.48 -8.65
CA LEU A 69 -2.07 -3.91 -9.04
C LEU A 69 -0.89 -4.79 -8.62
N MET A 70 -0.94 -5.39 -7.43
CA MET A 70 0.10 -6.33 -6.98
C MET A 70 0.14 -7.58 -7.88
N LYS A 71 -1.00 -8.09 -8.35
CA LYS A 71 -1.05 -9.21 -9.30
C LYS A 71 -0.49 -8.82 -10.66
N GLU A 72 -0.91 -7.68 -11.20
CA GLU A 72 -0.44 -7.18 -12.51
C GLU A 72 1.07 -6.97 -12.54
N LYS A 73 1.67 -6.55 -11.41
CA LYS A 73 3.11 -6.37 -11.27
C LYS A 73 3.88 -7.65 -10.90
N GLY A 74 3.21 -8.81 -10.76
CA GLY A 74 3.85 -10.07 -10.41
C GLY A 74 4.46 -10.09 -9.00
N VAL A 75 3.86 -9.33 -8.08
CA VAL A 75 4.33 -9.18 -6.68
C VAL A 75 3.74 -10.26 -5.77
N LEU A 76 2.57 -10.80 -6.15
CA LEU A 76 1.86 -11.85 -5.42
C LEU A 76 2.23 -13.25 -5.91
#